data_AF-A0A6C0LEQ4-F1
#
_entry.id   AF-A0A6C0LEQ4-F1
#
_cell.length_a   1.000
_cell.length_b   1.000
_cell.length_c   1.000
_cell.angle_alpha   90.00
_cell.angle_beta   90.00
_cell.angle_gamma   90.00
#
_symmetry.space_group_name_H-M   'P 1'
#
loop_
_entity.id
_entity.type
_entity.pdbx_description
1 polymer ?
#
loop_
_entity_poly.entity_id
_entity_poly.type
_entity_poly.pdbx_seq_one_letter_code
_entity_poly.pdbx_strand_id
1 'polypeptide(L)'
;MVYLNIPYNDRKKAKNMGALWDANAKKWYCEEDNELCSMYDVYKTDITIIGEDRTFGDNKLYIDMIPKTSYFKNVRSIFNDCDWNLIRHHIYERVNNRCECCGRKRNKYLEAHERWEFNEETQTQKLVRIIALCKLCHSATHYGHSKRRKNIDNINNHIKKINNFTEEELDNHIKTAYEIWRNRNKIKWNLDFGIITNSGFEIRNYKSSHADN
;
A
#
# COMPACT_ATOMS: atom_id res chain seq x y z
N MET A 1 17.31 -12.39 -21.64
CA MET A 1 17.35 -12.17 -20.17
C MET A 1 15.98 -11.73 -19.69
N VAL A 2 15.42 -12.40 -18.69
CA VAL A 2 14.09 -12.12 -18.15
C VAL A 2 14.18 -11.86 -16.66
N TYR A 3 13.61 -10.74 -16.18
CA TYR A 3 13.45 -10.51 -14.75
C TYR A 3 12.24 -11.30 -14.22
N LEU A 4 12.41 -11.99 -13.10
CA LEU A 4 11.39 -12.83 -12.47
C LEU A 4 11.00 -12.32 -11.09
N ASN A 5 9.71 -12.39 -10.79
CA ASN A 5 9.14 -12.03 -9.51
C ASN A 5 9.19 -13.19 -8.52
N ILE A 6 10.38 -13.43 -7.96
CA ILE A 6 10.63 -14.58 -7.09
C ILE A 6 10.28 -14.22 -5.64
N PRO A 7 9.33 -14.92 -4.99
CA PRO A 7 9.03 -14.73 -3.58
C PRO A 7 10.27 -14.86 -2.70
N TYR A 8 10.31 -14.12 -1.59
CA TYR A 8 11.46 -14.16 -0.69
C TYR A 8 11.80 -15.59 -0.25
N ASN A 9 10.79 -16.40 0.08
CA ASN A 9 10.98 -17.77 0.55
C ASN A 9 11.58 -18.69 -0.53
N ASP A 10 11.37 -18.36 -1.80
CA ASP A 10 11.78 -19.20 -2.94
C ASP A 10 13.15 -18.79 -3.51
N ARG A 11 13.72 -17.67 -3.03
CA ARG A 11 15.01 -17.14 -3.52
C ARG A 11 16.15 -18.16 -3.52
N LYS A 12 16.20 -19.06 -2.54
CA LYS A 12 17.22 -20.12 -2.47
C LYS A 12 16.98 -21.19 -3.54
N LYS A 13 15.73 -21.62 -3.71
CA LYS A 13 15.33 -22.58 -4.75
C LYS A 13 15.64 -22.01 -6.13
N ALA A 14 15.18 -20.80 -6.40
CA ALA A 14 15.44 -20.11 -7.66
C ALA A 14 16.93 -19.97 -7.97
N LYS A 15 17.75 -19.55 -6.98
CA LYS A 15 19.20 -19.44 -7.15
C LYS A 15 19.84 -20.79 -7.52
N ASN A 16 19.39 -21.88 -6.91
CA ASN A 16 19.88 -23.23 -7.23
C ASN A 16 19.48 -23.69 -8.64
N MET A 17 18.41 -23.12 -9.20
CA MET A 17 17.92 -23.39 -10.56
C MET A 17 18.50 -22.42 -11.61
N GLY A 18 19.49 -21.60 -11.24
CA GLY A 18 20.20 -20.70 -12.15
C GLY A 18 19.71 -19.25 -12.16
N ALA A 19 18.82 -18.85 -11.24
CA ALA A 19 18.46 -17.44 -11.10
C ALA A 19 19.65 -16.62 -10.58
N LEU A 20 19.86 -15.46 -11.19
CA LEU A 20 20.87 -14.47 -10.81
C LEU A 20 20.19 -13.24 -10.18
N TRP A 21 20.93 -12.53 -9.33
CA TRP A 21 20.43 -11.32 -8.67
C TRP A 21 21.08 -10.07 -9.28
N ASP A 22 20.26 -9.21 -9.86
CA ASP A 22 20.69 -7.88 -10.31
C ASP A 22 20.62 -6.91 -9.12
N ALA A 23 21.77 -6.46 -8.63
CA ALA A 23 21.84 -5.53 -7.51
C ALA A 23 21.36 -4.10 -7.83
N ASN A 24 21.45 -3.68 -9.09
CA ASN A 24 21.04 -2.36 -9.55
C ASN A 24 19.51 -2.32 -9.70
N ALA A 25 18.94 -3.28 -10.43
CA ALA A 25 17.50 -3.42 -10.59
C ALA A 25 16.81 -3.92 -9.31
N LYS A 26 17.56 -4.59 -8.42
CA LYS A 26 17.06 -5.33 -7.25
C LYS A 26 16.02 -6.37 -7.61
N LYS A 27 16.29 -7.12 -8.69
CA LYS A 27 15.39 -8.11 -9.26
C LYS A 27 16.16 -9.41 -9.52
N TRP A 28 15.46 -10.52 -9.41
CA TRP A 28 15.98 -11.81 -9.88
C TRP A 28 15.81 -11.88 -11.39
N TYR A 29 16.75 -12.52 -12.08
CA TYR A 29 16.65 -12.75 -13.51
C TYR A 29 17.23 -14.12 -13.90
N CYS A 30 16.85 -14.60 -15.08
CA CYS A 30 17.43 -15.78 -15.71
C CYS A 30 17.48 -15.60 -17.23
N GLU A 31 18.04 -16.58 -17.94
CA GLU A 31 17.91 -16.68 -19.38
C GLU A 31 16.47 -17.02 -19.80
N GLU A 32 16.08 -16.64 -21.01
CA GLU A 32 14.69 -16.75 -21.51
C GLU A 32 14.20 -18.20 -21.61
N ASP A 33 15.11 -19.13 -21.88
CA ASP A 33 14.86 -20.56 -22.01
C ASP A 33 14.91 -21.33 -20.68
N ASN A 34 15.19 -20.66 -19.57
CA ASN A 34 15.27 -21.31 -18.27
C ASN A 34 13.86 -21.72 -17.76
N GLU A 35 13.75 -22.91 -17.16
CA GLU A 35 12.50 -23.45 -16.57
C GLU A 35 11.84 -22.49 -15.57
N LEU A 36 12.65 -21.65 -14.91
CA LEU A 36 12.18 -20.59 -14.01
C LEU A 36 11.16 -19.65 -14.65
N CYS A 37 11.23 -19.39 -15.96
CA CYS A 37 10.26 -18.56 -16.70
C CYS A 37 8.85 -19.16 -16.72
N SER A 38 8.71 -20.48 -16.52
CA SER A 38 7.41 -21.15 -16.39
C SER A 38 6.96 -21.30 -14.93
N MET A 39 7.89 -21.15 -13.98
CA MET A 39 7.62 -21.36 -12.55
C MET A 39 7.30 -20.08 -11.79
N TYR A 40 7.81 -18.94 -12.26
CA TYR A 40 7.63 -17.64 -11.61
C TYR A 40 7.14 -16.61 -12.61
N ASP A 41 6.31 -15.69 -12.14
CA ASP A 41 5.84 -14.59 -12.98
C ASP A 41 6.99 -13.73 -13.46
N VAL A 42 7.01 -13.45 -14.76
CA VAL A 42 7.91 -12.46 -15.35
C VAL A 42 7.53 -11.08 -14.81
N TYR A 43 8.53 -10.28 -14.46
CA TYR A 43 8.33 -8.87 -14.14
C TYR A 43 7.69 -8.17 -15.34
N LYS A 44 6.41 -7.83 -15.21
CA LYS A 44 5.72 -6.96 -16.18
C LYS A 44 6.31 -5.56 -16.06
N THR A 45 6.96 -5.07 -17.12
CA THR A 45 7.50 -3.71 -17.20
C THR A 45 6.37 -2.68 -17.29
N ASP A 46 5.25 -3.05 -17.91
CA ASP A 46 4.11 -2.17 -18.15
C ASP A 46 2.91 -2.62 -17.32
N ILE A 47 2.91 -2.21 -16.05
CA ILE A 47 1.73 -2.32 -15.19
C ILE A 47 0.92 -1.04 -15.35
N THR A 48 -0.35 -1.17 -15.72
CA THR A 48 -1.31 -0.08 -15.71
C THR A 48 -2.35 -0.36 -14.63
N ILE A 49 -2.49 0.55 -13.65
CA ILE A 49 -3.55 0.45 -12.66
C ILE A 49 -4.80 1.14 -13.22
N ILE A 50 -5.76 0.34 -13.69
CA ILE A 50 -7.00 0.80 -14.31
C ILE A 50 -7.97 1.29 -13.24
N GLY A 51 -8.44 2.53 -13.39
CA GLY A 51 -9.40 3.14 -12.46
C GLY A 51 -8.80 3.76 -11.20
N GLU A 52 -7.47 3.83 -11.09
CA GLU A 52 -6.81 4.54 -10.00
C GLU A 52 -7.03 6.06 -10.11
N ASP A 53 -7.60 6.66 -9.08
CA ASP A 53 -7.66 8.12 -8.98
C ASP A 53 -6.41 8.64 -8.24
N ARG A 54 -5.39 9.03 -9.01
CA ARG A 54 -4.15 9.60 -8.46
C ARG A 54 -4.32 11.01 -7.89
N THR A 55 -5.46 11.67 -8.11
CA THR A 55 -5.79 12.95 -7.51
C THR A 55 -6.52 12.79 -6.17
N PHE A 56 -7.02 11.58 -5.86
CA PHE A 56 -7.69 11.31 -4.60
C PHE A 56 -6.79 11.58 -3.39
N GLY A 57 -7.25 12.49 -2.53
CA GLY A 57 -6.52 12.98 -1.36
C GLY A 57 -5.29 13.84 -1.70
N ASP A 58 -5.11 14.20 -2.98
CA ASP A 58 -3.91 14.84 -3.53
C ASP A 58 -2.61 14.15 -3.06
N ASN A 59 -1.49 14.84 -3.15
CA ASN A 59 -0.26 14.46 -2.47
C ASN A 59 -0.20 15.01 -1.04
N LYS A 60 -1.34 15.21 -0.38
CA LYS A 60 -1.40 15.76 0.98
C LYS A 60 -1.12 14.69 2.04
N LEU A 61 -0.56 15.10 3.18
CA LEU A 61 -0.33 14.21 4.31
C LEU A 61 -1.47 14.35 5.33
N TYR A 62 -2.37 13.39 5.40
CA TYR A 62 -3.46 13.40 6.38
C TYR A 62 -3.55 12.10 7.18
N ILE A 63 -4.19 12.19 8.34
CA ILE A 63 -4.45 11.05 9.20
C ILE A 63 -5.63 10.30 8.59
N ASP A 64 -5.42 9.03 8.28
CA ASP A 64 -6.41 8.18 7.62
C ASP A 64 -6.45 6.83 8.34
N MET A 65 -7.26 6.79 9.39
CA MET A 65 -7.39 5.59 10.21
C MET A 65 -8.44 4.67 9.58
N ILE A 66 -8.04 3.43 9.31
CA ILE A 66 -8.96 2.39 8.84
C ILE A 66 -9.86 1.94 10.00
N PRO A 67 -11.19 1.86 9.80
CA PRO A 67 -12.09 1.38 10.84
C PRO A 67 -11.83 -0.11 11.13
N LYS A 68 -12.02 -0.52 12.38
CA LYS A 68 -11.82 -1.90 12.84
C LYS A 68 -12.85 -2.86 12.23
N THR A 69 -13.98 -2.33 11.77
CA THR A 69 -15.05 -3.07 11.10
C THR A 69 -14.75 -3.37 9.64
N SER A 70 -13.68 -2.82 9.08
CA SER A 70 -13.13 -3.29 7.80
C SER A 70 -12.58 -4.70 8.00
N TYR A 71 -13.23 -5.70 7.40
CA TYR A 71 -12.84 -7.11 7.53
C TYR A 71 -11.60 -7.45 6.68
N PHE A 72 -10.48 -6.77 6.89
CA PHE A 72 -9.18 -7.13 6.32
C PHE A 72 -8.03 -6.63 7.20
N LYS A 73 -6.87 -7.29 7.14
CA LYS A 73 -5.68 -6.88 7.92
C LYS A 73 -4.86 -5.79 7.20
N ASN A 74 -4.72 -5.90 5.89
CA ASN A 74 -4.07 -4.98 4.95
C ASN A 74 -4.34 -5.45 3.51
N VAL A 75 -4.16 -4.61 2.49
CA VAL A 75 -4.47 -5.05 1.11
C VAL A 75 -3.44 -6.06 0.63
N ARG A 76 -2.19 -6.04 1.14
CA ARG A 76 -1.22 -7.12 0.91
C ARG A 76 -1.81 -8.52 1.17
N SER A 77 -2.62 -8.70 2.21
CA SER A 77 -3.22 -10.00 2.55
C SER A 77 -4.23 -10.50 1.51
N ILE A 78 -4.68 -9.61 0.63
CA ILE A 78 -5.67 -9.85 -0.41
C ILE A 78 -4.99 -10.26 -1.71
N PHE A 79 -3.72 -9.89 -1.91
CA PHE A 79 -2.94 -10.33 -3.06
C PHE A 79 -2.21 -11.64 -2.80
N ASN A 80 -1.85 -12.33 -3.88
CA ASN A 80 -0.70 -13.23 -3.82
C ASN A 80 0.59 -12.39 -3.58
N ASP A 81 1.63 -12.98 -2.97
CA ASP A 81 2.83 -12.23 -2.62
C ASP A 81 3.57 -11.70 -3.85
N CYS A 82 3.45 -12.39 -4.99
CA CYS A 82 4.01 -11.98 -6.28
C CYS A 82 3.38 -10.67 -6.77
N ASP A 83 2.07 -10.62 -6.95
CA ASP A 83 1.32 -9.47 -7.44
C ASP A 83 1.51 -8.24 -6.57
N TRP A 84 1.48 -8.41 -5.24
CA TRP A 84 1.76 -7.29 -4.35
C TRP A 84 3.17 -6.74 -4.53
N ASN A 85 4.17 -7.61 -4.72
CA ASN A 85 5.53 -7.17 -5.00
C ASN A 85 5.63 -6.43 -6.33
N LEU A 86 4.90 -6.83 -7.37
CA LEU A 86 4.84 -6.13 -8.65
C LEU A 86 4.24 -4.74 -8.49
N ILE A 87 3.03 -4.66 -7.90
CA ILE A 87 2.29 -3.40 -7.71
C ILE A 87 3.12 -2.40 -6.91
N ARG A 88 3.66 -2.81 -5.75
CA ARG A 88 4.41 -1.88 -4.90
C ARG A 88 5.70 -1.39 -5.58
N HIS A 89 6.41 -2.23 -6.34
CA HIS A 89 7.61 -1.79 -7.05
C HIS A 89 7.25 -0.83 -8.18
N HIS A 90 6.21 -1.12 -8.96
CA HIS A 90 5.69 -0.20 -9.96
C HIS A 90 5.35 1.17 -9.35
N ILE A 91 4.66 1.18 -8.21
CA ILE A 91 4.31 2.41 -7.48
C ILE A 91 5.57 3.16 -7.00
N TYR A 92 6.64 2.47 -6.61
CA TYR A 92 7.88 3.14 -6.19
C TYR A 92 8.68 3.69 -7.38
N GLU A 93 8.72 2.95 -8.48
CA GLU A 93 9.41 3.34 -9.72
C GLU A 93 8.71 4.55 -10.35
N ARG A 94 7.38 4.55 -10.48
CA ARG A 94 6.61 5.66 -11.11
C ARG A 94 6.75 7.00 -10.39
N VAL A 95 7.13 6.99 -9.12
CA VAL A 95 7.35 8.21 -8.30
C VAL A 95 8.84 8.52 -8.11
N ASN A 96 9.71 7.91 -8.91
CA ASN A 96 11.17 8.07 -8.84
C ASN A 96 11.74 7.80 -7.44
N ASN A 97 11.16 6.83 -6.72
CA ASN A 97 11.50 6.49 -5.35
C ASN A 97 11.44 7.69 -4.38
N ARG A 98 10.45 8.56 -4.56
CA ARG A 98 10.14 9.68 -3.66
C ARG A 98 8.82 9.44 -2.95
N CYS A 99 8.75 9.87 -1.69
CA CYS A 99 7.47 9.94 -0.98
C CYS A 99 6.55 10.91 -1.73
N GLU A 100 5.34 10.48 -2.07
CA GLU A 100 4.37 11.33 -2.75
C GLU A 100 3.93 12.49 -1.85
N CYS A 101 3.84 12.30 -0.52
CA CYS A 101 3.43 13.39 0.37
C CYS A 101 4.53 14.42 0.69
N CYS A 102 5.76 13.97 0.95
CA CYS A 102 6.82 14.86 1.46
C CYS A 102 8.00 15.06 0.51
N GLY A 103 7.98 14.43 -0.67
CA GLY A 103 9.03 14.53 -1.71
C GLY A 103 10.38 13.92 -1.36
N ARG A 104 10.58 13.43 -0.12
CA ARG A 104 11.86 12.85 0.32
C ARG A 104 12.20 11.63 -0.53
N LYS A 105 13.36 11.66 -1.18
CA LYS A 105 13.92 10.51 -1.91
C LYS A 105 14.33 9.43 -0.93
N ARG A 106 13.87 8.20 -1.15
CA ARG A 106 14.16 7.03 -0.31
C ARG A 106 14.45 5.84 -1.20
N ASN A 107 15.73 5.46 -1.31
CA ASN A 107 16.14 4.34 -2.15
C ASN A 107 15.80 2.94 -1.57
N LYS A 108 15.31 2.84 -0.32
CA LYS A 108 15.14 1.54 0.38
C LYS A 108 13.95 1.43 1.36
N TYR A 109 13.13 2.47 1.55
CA TYR A 109 12.16 2.52 2.66
C TYR A 109 10.83 3.20 2.29
N LEU A 110 10.36 3.02 1.06
CA LEU A 110 9.00 3.38 0.71
C LEU A 110 8.04 2.25 1.10
N GLU A 111 6.84 2.65 1.49
CA GLU A 111 5.72 1.80 1.83
C GLU A 111 4.55 2.21 0.92
N ALA A 112 4.02 1.25 0.17
CA ALA A 112 2.79 1.42 -0.58
C ALA A 112 1.62 1.40 0.41
N HIS A 113 0.84 2.47 0.42
CA HIS A 113 -0.26 2.69 1.35
C HIS A 113 -1.57 2.86 0.59
N GLU A 114 -2.64 2.29 1.13
CA GLU A 114 -3.94 2.21 0.46
C GLU A 114 -4.84 3.38 0.88
N ARG A 115 -5.35 4.12 -0.10
CA ARG A 115 -6.35 5.19 0.09
C ARG A 115 -7.74 4.69 -0.25
N TRP A 116 -8.67 5.01 0.63
CA TRP A 116 -10.01 4.47 0.61
C TRP A 116 -11.06 5.58 0.54
N GLU A 117 -11.99 5.41 -0.39
CA GLU A 117 -13.24 6.14 -0.37
C GLU A 117 -14.26 5.36 0.45
N PHE A 118 -15.01 6.08 1.30
CA PHE A 118 -16.04 5.50 2.15
C PHE A 118 -17.38 6.12 1.79
N ASN A 119 -18.31 5.30 1.32
CA ASN A 119 -19.68 5.70 1.02
C ASN A 119 -20.62 5.10 2.09
N GLU A 120 -21.07 5.94 3.02
CA GLU A 120 -21.87 5.52 4.18
C GLU A 120 -23.28 5.03 3.79
N GLU A 121 -23.86 5.57 2.71
CA GLU A 121 -25.21 5.20 2.22
C GLU A 121 -25.23 3.77 1.68
N THR A 122 -24.25 3.42 0.86
CA THR A 122 -24.09 2.07 0.28
C THR A 122 -23.27 1.13 1.17
N GLN A 123 -22.71 1.65 2.27
CA GLN A 123 -21.79 0.94 3.16
C GLN A 123 -20.58 0.35 2.42
N THR A 124 -20.09 1.06 1.40
CA THR A 124 -18.97 0.63 0.55
C THR A 124 -17.67 1.31 0.96
N GLN A 125 -16.62 0.52 1.16
CA GLN A 125 -15.24 0.98 1.30
C GLN A 125 -14.48 0.59 0.03
N LYS A 126 -14.17 1.58 -0.79
CA LYS A 126 -13.58 1.38 -2.12
C LYS A 126 -12.11 1.76 -2.15
N LEU A 127 -11.26 0.85 -2.61
CA LEU A 127 -9.85 1.13 -2.84
C LEU A 127 -9.73 2.00 -4.09
N VAL A 128 -9.30 3.25 -3.91
CA VAL A 128 -9.25 4.25 -5.00
C VAL A 128 -7.84 4.58 -5.44
N ARG A 129 -6.86 4.44 -4.55
CA ARG A 129 -5.46 4.77 -4.86
C ARG A 129 -4.47 4.00 -4.00
N ILE A 130 -3.30 3.70 -4.56
CA ILE A 130 -2.16 3.21 -3.77
C ILE A 130 -1.01 4.23 -3.88
N ILE A 131 -0.63 4.81 -2.74
CA ILE A 131 0.32 5.92 -2.65
C ILE A 131 1.65 5.47 -2.03
N ALA A 132 2.78 5.95 -2.57
CA ALA A 132 4.12 5.69 -2.06
C ALA A 132 4.49 6.64 -0.91
N LEU A 133 4.62 6.12 0.31
CA LEU A 133 4.93 6.91 1.50
C LEU A 133 6.29 6.54 2.09
N CYS A 134 7.00 7.51 2.65
CA CYS A 134 8.11 7.20 3.55
C CYS A 134 7.57 6.76 4.91
N LYS A 135 8.39 6.03 5.70
CA LYS A 135 8.04 5.56 7.05
C LYS A 135 7.34 6.58 7.95
N LEU A 136 7.76 7.85 7.90
CA LEU A 136 7.18 8.90 8.75
C LEU A 136 5.80 9.35 8.23
N CYS A 137 5.61 9.52 6.92
CA CYS A 137 4.31 9.81 6.32
C CYS A 137 3.33 8.64 6.49
N HIS A 138 3.82 7.41 6.34
CA HIS A 138 3.04 6.21 6.57
C HIS A 138 2.60 6.08 8.04
N SER A 139 3.51 6.33 8.98
CA SER A 139 3.20 6.35 10.42
C SER A 139 2.20 7.47 10.79
N ALA A 140 2.31 8.64 10.15
CA ALA A 140 1.39 9.75 10.33
C ALA A 140 -0.02 9.42 9.82
N THR A 141 -0.11 8.72 8.68
CA THR A 141 -1.39 8.27 8.14
C THR A 141 -2.05 7.26 9.09
N HIS A 142 -1.29 6.28 9.59
CA HIS A 142 -1.72 5.34 10.63
C HIS A 142 -1.58 5.88 12.07
N TYR A 143 -2.06 7.11 12.29
CA TYR A 143 -1.84 7.86 13.53
C TYR A 143 -2.24 7.10 14.81
N GLY A 144 -3.41 6.45 14.81
CA GLY A 144 -3.94 5.72 15.98
C GLY A 144 -3.05 4.56 16.44
N HIS A 145 -2.35 3.89 15.50
CA HIS A 145 -1.36 2.87 15.84
C HIS A 145 -0.07 3.50 16.37
N SER A 146 0.38 4.59 15.74
CA SER A 146 1.64 5.27 16.08
C SER A 146 1.59 6.01 17.42
N LYS A 147 0.43 6.54 17.84
CA LYS A 147 0.25 7.26 19.12
C LYS A 147 0.62 6.42 20.34
N ARG A 148 0.55 5.09 20.23
CA ARG A 148 0.95 4.16 21.31
C ARG A 148 2.47 4.04 21.49
N ARG A 149 3.28 4.74 20.66
CA ARG A 149 4.74 4.72 20.68
C ARG A 149 5.31 6.06 21.15
N LYS A 150 6.52 6.05 21.72
CA LYS A 150 7.27 7.22 22.24
C LYS A 150 7.70 8.27 21.18
N ASN A 151 7.10 8.30 19.98
CA ASN A 151 7.57 9.13 18.87
C ASN A 151 6.44 9.96 18.21
N ILE A 152 5.39 10.28 18.98
CA ILE A 152 4.23 11.01 18.48
C ILE A 152 4.57 12.46 18.12
N ASP A 153 5.45 13.11 18.90
CA ASP A 153 5.83 14.50 18.65
C ASP A 153 6.52 14.68 17.30
N ASN A 154 7.36 13.72 16.89
CA ASN A 154 7.99 13.73 15.57
C ASN A 154 6.96 13.56 14.44
N ILE A 155 5.92 12.75 14.65
CA ILE A 155 4.82 12.59 13.70
C ILE A 155 4.04 13.90 13.59
N ASN A 156 3.70 14.51 14.72
CA ASN A 156 2.99 15.79 14.78
C ASN A 156 3.76 16.91 14.07
N ASN A 157 5.04 17.06 14.41
CA ASN A 157 5.94 18.01 13.75
C ASN A 157 6.06 17.75 12.25
N HIS A 158 6.02 16.48 11.82
CA HIS A 158 6.03 16.15 10.41
C HIS A 158 4.75 16.54 9.70
N ILE A 159 3.58 16.24 10.27
CA ILE A 159 2.27 16.64 9.73
C ILE A 159 2.21 18.16 9.59
N LYS A 160 2.60 18.90 10.64
CA LYS A 160 2.66 20.36 10.62
C LYS A 160 3.55 20.87 9.50
N LYS A 161 4.78 20.37 9.41
CA LYS A 161 5.74 20.82 8.40
C LYS A 161 5.25 20.58 6.96
N ILE A 162 4.62 19.43 6.69
CA ILE A 162 4.21 19.06 5.32
C ILE A 162 2.95 19.80 4.88
N ASN A 163 2.00 20.02 5.80
CA ASN A 163 0.76 20.72 5.47
C ASN A 163 0.78 22.22 5.81
N ASN A 164 1.89 22.73 6.34
CA ASN A 164 2.01 24.08 6.88
C ASN A 164 0.96 24.40 7.96
N PHE A 165 0.66 23.43 8.83
CA PHE A 165 -0.29 23.62 9.92
C PHE A 165 0.32 24.37 11.11
N THR A 166 -0.49 25.25 11.68
CA THR A 166 -0.38 25.73 13.06
C THR A 166 -0.63 24.58 14.06
N GLU A 167 -0.41 24.83 15.35
CA GLU A 167 -0.75 23.85 16.39
C GLU A 167 -2.27 23.59 16.44
N GLU A 168 -3.07 24.65 16.34
CA GLU A 168 -4.53 24.55 16.37
C GLU A 168 -5.08 23.75 15.18
N GLU A 169 -4.55 23.97 13.98
CA GLU A 169 -4.92 23.19 12.79
C GLU A 169 -4.54 21.71 12.92
N LEU A 170 -3.38 21.40 13.53
CA LEU A 170 -2.99 20.02 13.81
C LEU A 170 -3.97 19.36 14.79
N ASP A 171 -4.33 20.04 15.88
CA ASP A 171 -5.26 19.52 16.87
C ASP A 171 -6.66 19.29 16.29
N ASN A 172 -7.15 20.25 15.50
CA ASN A 172 -8.41 20.12 14.78
C ASN A 172 -8.38 18.96 13.77
N HIS A 173 -7.28 18.79 13.06
CA HIS A 173 -7.08 17.67 12.14
C HIS A 173 -7.10 16.32 12.85
N ILE A 174 -6.40 16.21 13.99
CA ILE A 174 -6.40 15.00 14.82
C ILE A 174 -7.81 14.70 15.33
N LYS A 175 -8.50 15.70 15.90
CA LYS A 175 -9.86 15.56 16.43
C LYS A 175 -10.83 15.07 15.35
N THR A 176 -10.83 15.72 14.19
CA THR A 176 -11.66 15.37 13.03
C THR A 176 -11.39 13.93 12.58
N ALA A 177 -10.12 13.53 12.49
CA ALA A 177 -9.76 12.17 12.10
C ALA A 177 -10.27 11.11 13.09
N TYR A 178 -10.25 11.37 14.40
CA TYR A 178 -10.83 10.48 15.41
C TYR A 178 -12.37 10.45 15.37
N GLU A 179 -13.03 11.56 15.04
CA GLU A 179 -14.48 11.61 14.85
C GLU A 179 -14.92 10.78 13.65
N ILE A 180 -14.29 10.98 12.49
CA ILE A 180 -14.52 10.19 11.28
C ILE A 180 -14.30 8.70 11.58
N TRP A 181 -13.17 8.36 12.19
CA TRP A 181 -12.86 6.97 12.52
C TRP A 181 -13.91 6.34 13.47
N ARG A 182 -14.36 7.07 14.50
CA ARG A 182 -15.41 6.59 15.41
C ARG A 182 -16.73 6.35 14.69
N ASN A 183 -17.11 7.21 13.76
CA ASN A 183 -18.34 7.04 12.97
C ASN A 183 -18.22 5.85 12.01
N ARG A 184 -17.11 5.73 11.28
CA ARG A 184 -16.87 4.60 10.36
C ARG A 184 -16.82 3.24 11.06
N ASN A 185 -16.43 3.18 12.35
CA ASN A 185 -16.47 1.95 13.14
C ASN A 185 -17.88 1.46 13.49
N LYS A 186 -18.93 2.24 13.22
CA LYS A 186 -20.33 1.83 13.44
C LYS A 186 -20.90 1.04 12.27
N ILE A 187 -20.23 1.08 11.12
CA ILE A 187 -20.68 0.48 9.86
C ILE A 187 -19.85 -0.77 9.57
N LYS A 188 -20.51 -1.84 9.12
CA LYS A 188 -19.83 -2.99 8.51
C LYS A 188 -19.65 -2.69 7.03
N TRP A 189 -18.40 -2.66 6.57
CA TRP A 189 -18.07 -2.18 5.23
C TRP A 189 -17.98 -3.33 4.22
N ASN A 190 -18.62 -3.13 3.06
CA ASN A 190 -18.41 -3.94 1.86
C ASN A 190 -17.17 -3.42 1.15
N LEU A 191 -16.19 -4.29 0.90
CA LEU A 191 -14.92 -3.90 0.29
C LEU A 191 -15.00 -3.96 -1.24
N ASP A 192 -14.63 -2.87 -1.89
CA ASP A 192 -14.50 -2.78 -3.35
C ASP A 192 -13.02 -2.64 -3.72
N PHE A 193 -12.52 -3.63 -4.47
CA PHE A 193 -11.15 -3.73 -4.98
C PHE A 193 -11.07 -3.55 -6.50
N GLY A 194 -12.03 -2.83 -7.11
CA GLY A 194 -12.15 -2.68 -8.55
C GLY A 194 -10.84 -2.28 -9.24
N ILE A 195 -10.05 -1.36 -8.67
CA ILE A 195 -8.77 -0.95 -9.28
C ILE A 195 -7.75 -2.11 -9.40
N ILE A 196 -7.91 -3.15 -8.60
CA ILE A 196 -7.05 -4.33 -8.60
C ILE A 196 -7.53 -5.36 -9.60
N THR A 197 -8.79 -5.76 -9.48
CA THR A 197 -9.38 -6.78 -10.34
C THR A 197 -9.46 -6.30 -11.78
N ASN A 198 -9.78 -5.02 -12.01
CA ASN A 198 -9.83 -4.43 -13.35
C ASN A 198 -8.44 -4.32 -13.99
N SER A 199 -7.38 -4.28 -13.18
CA SER A 199 -5.99 -4.26 -13.65
C SER A 199 -5.41 -5.66 -13.90
N GLY A 200 -6.25 -6.71 -13.84
CA GLY A 200 -5.86 -8.08 -14.13
C GLY A 200 -5.06 -8.76 -13.02
N PHE A 201 -5.14 -8.25 -11.79
CA PHE A 201 -4.56 -8.92 -10.61
C PHE A 201 -5.60 -9.78 -9.91
N GLU A 202 -5.17 -10.95 -9.45
CA GLU A 202 -6.04 -11.87 -8.73
C GLU A 202 -6.06 -11.54 -7.23
N ILE A 203 -7.26 -11.57 -6.66
CA ILE A 203 -7.45 -11.46 -5.21
C ILE A 203 -7.62 -12.85 -4.62
N ARG A 204 -6.91 -13.14 -3.52
CA ARG A 204 -7.14 -14.33 -2.71
C ARG A 204 -8.57 -14.24 -2.18
N ASN A 205 -9.37 -15.29 -2.41
CA ASN A 205 -10.73 -15.38 -1.90
C ASN A 205 -10.74 -15.15 -0.38
N TYR A 206 -11.14 -13.96 0.03
CA TYR A 206 -11.47 -13.69 1.42
C TYR A 206 -12.84 -14.32 1.67
N LYS A 207 -12.86 -15.64 1.95
CA LYS A 207 -14.01 -16.18 2.67
C LYS A 207 -14.09 -15.37 3.96
N SER A 208 -15.19 -14.64 4.12
CA SER A 208 -15.64 -14.08 5.39
C SER A 208 -15.71 -15.23 6.39
N SER A 209 -14.59 -15.54 7.04
CA SER A 209 -14.65 -16.36 8.23
C SER A 209 -15.43 -15.55 9.25
N HIS A 210 -16.46 -16.17 9.82
CA HIS A 210 -17.42 -15.66 10.81
C HIS A 210 -18.71 -15.02 10.24
N ALA A 211 -19.39 -15.75 9.34
CA ALA A 211 -20.75 -16.15 9.68
C ALA A 211 -20.62 -17.35 10.65
N ASP A 212 -21.47 -17.37 11.68
CA ASP A 212 -21.60 -18.42 12.72
C ASP A 212 -20.62 -18.36 13.90
N ASN A 213 -20.96 -17.54 14.89
CA ASN A 213 -21.30 -17.97 16.26
C ASN A 213 -21.90 -16.80 17.05
#